data_AF-A0A925ZCM5-F1
#
_entry.id   AF-A0A925ZCM5-F1
#
_cell.length_a   1.000
_cell.length_b   1.000
_cell.length_c   1.000
_cell.angle_alpha   90.00
_cell.angle_beta   90.00
_cell.angle_gamma   90.00
#
_symmetry.space_group_name_H-M   'P 1'
#
loop_
_entity.id
_entity.type
_entity.pdbx_description
1 polymer ?
#
loop_
_entity_poly.entity_id
_entity_poly.type
_entity_poly.pdbx_seq_one_letter_code
_entity_poly.pdbx_strand_id
1 'polypeptide(L)' 'LIFEKDSNNEHDRYAVKVINKESKFLGFIPIFFSKEISEAIDNHRKITCIVTNKECENACEECIKVKLNID' A
#
# COMPACT_ATOMS: atom_id res chain seq x y z
N LEU A 1 -4.95 7.13 -0.08
CA LEU A 1 -3.73 6.45 0.40
C LEU A 1 -2.60 6.84 -0.52
N ILE A 2 -1.39 6.92 0.03
CA ILE A 2 -0.15 7.20 -0.68
C ILE A 2 0.67 5.90 -0.62
N PHE A 3 1.32 5.54 -1.73
CA PHE A 3 2.13 4.34 -1.86
C PHE A 3 3.57 4.73 -2.11
N GLU A 4 4.47 4.27 -1.24
CA GLU A 4 5.89 4.63 -1.29
C GLU A 4 6.76 3.38 -1.22
N LYS A 5 7.76 3.30 -2.10
CA LYS A 5 8.71 2.19 -2.06
C LYS A 5 9.59 2.27 -0.82
N ASP A 6 9.87 1.11 -0.25
CA ASP A 6 10.86 0.94 0.81
C ASP A 6 12.07 0.16 0.28
N SER A 7 12.92 0.84 -0.50
CA SER A 7 14.07 0.21 -1.16
C SER A 7 15.13 -0.36 -0.21
N ASN A 8 15.05 -0.03 1.08
CA ASN A 8 15.94 -0.52 2.13
C ASN A 8 15.32 -1.67 2.93
N ASN A 9 14.16 -2.19 2.53
CA ASN A 9 13.51 -3.28 3.22
C ASN A 9 14.31 -4.58 3.05
N GLU A 10 14.76 -5.17 4.16
CA GLU A 10 15.63 -6.35 4.17
C GLU A 10 14.90 -7.65 3.77
N HIS A 11 13.56 -7.66 3.79
CA HIS A 11 12.75 -8.85 3.57
C HIS A 11 12.08 -8.88 2.19
N ASP A 12 11.73 -7.72 1.63
CA ASP A 12 11.10 -7.58 0.32
C ASP A 12 11.67 -6.39 -0.45
N ARG A 13 12.47 -6.65 -1.49
CA ARG A 13 13.02 -5.62 -2.38
C ARG A 13 11.97 -4.79 -3.12
N TYR A 14 10.73 -5.26 -3.17
CA TYR A 14 9.59 -4.57 -3.76
C TYR A 14 8.64 -3.99 -2.71
N ALA A 15 9.03 -3.95 -1.43
CA ALA A 15 8.19 -3.46 -0.35
C ALA A 15 7.60 -2.07 -0.69
N VAL A 16 6.29 -1.95 -0.55
CA VAL A 16 5.56 -0.70 -0.73
C VAL A 16 4.80 -0.37 0.54
N LYS A 17 5.15 0.75 1.17
CA LYS A 17 4.48 1.33 2.33
C LYS A 17 3.15 1.93 1.90
N VAL A 18 2.13 1.74 2.75
CA VAL A 18 0.82 2.36 2.62
C VAL A 18 0.71 3.44 3.69
N ILE A 19 0.51 4.68 3.25
CA ILE A 19 0.48 5.85 4.12
C ILE A 19 -0.86 6.57 3.92
N ASN A 20 -1.46 7.07 5.00
CA ASN A 20 -2.66 7.90 4.91
C ASN A 20 -2.32 9.36 4.57
N LYS A 21 -3.33 10.24 4.44
CA LYS A 21 -3.11 11.65 4.11
C LYS A 21 -2.49 12.48 5.26
N GLU A 22 -2.46 11.92 6.46
CA GLU A 22 -1.88 12.51 7.68
C GLU A 22 -0.45 11.98 7.92
N SER A 23 0.15 11.34 6.92
CA SER A 23 1.47 10.70 7.00
C SER A 23 1.57 9.56 8.03
N LYS A 24 0.44 9.01 8.49
CA LYS A 24 0.40 7.80 9.34
C LYS A 24 0.70 6.58 8.48
N PHE A 25 1.69 5.80 8.90
CA PHE A 25 1.97 4.48 8.34
C PHE A 25 0.86 3.50 8.71
N LEU A 26 0.29 2.83 7.70
CA LEU A 26 -0.81 1.88 7.88
C LEU A 26 -0.38 0.42 7.68
N GLY A 27 0.81 0.19 7.12
CA GLY A 27 1.31 -1.15 6.80
C GLY A 27 1.97 -1.22 5.43
N PHE A 28 2.25 -2.44 4.99
CA PHE A 28 2.80 -2.71 3.66
C PHE A 28 1.74 -3.31 2.74
N ILE A 29 1.91 -3.10 1.45
CA ILE A 29 1.24 -3.90 0.43
C ILE A 29 1.63 -5.37 0.63
N PRO A 30 0.68 -6.32 0.56
CA PRO A 30 0.99 -7.73 0.65
C PRO A 30 2.01 -8.16 -0.42
N ILE A 31 2.97 -9.02 -0.04
CA ILE A 31 4.12 -9.41 -0.88
C ILE A 31 3.73 -9.95 -2.27
N PHE A 32 2.56 -10.59 -2.39
CA PHE A 32 2.06 -11.14 -3.65
C PHE A 32 1.59 -10.07 -4.65
N PHE A 33 1.48 -8.80 -4.24
CA PHE A 33 1.19 -7.66 -5.11
C PHE A 33 2.31 -6.61 -5.10
N SER A 34 3.32 -6.77 -4.24
CA SER A 34 4.30 -5.71 -3.98
C SER A 34 5.13 -5.40 -5.21
N LYS A 35 5.53 -6.42 -5.98
CA LYS A 35 6.30 -6.27 -7.22
C LYS A 35 5.57 -5.41 -8.25
N GLU A 36 4.37 -5.78 -8.65
CA GLU A 36 3.61 -5.10 -9.70
C GLU A 36 3.32 -3.64 -9.34
N ILE A 37 3.03 -3.38 -8.06
CA ILE A 37 2.79 -2.02 -7.56
C ILE A 37 4.09 -1.21 -7.51
N SER A 38 5.19 -1.82 -7.05
CA SER A 38 6.51 -1.19 -7.01
C SER A 38 7.00 -0.80 -8.40
N GLU A 39 6.87 -1.70 -9.38
CA GLU A 39 7.21 -1.42 -10.78
C GLU A 39 6.30 -0.35 -11.39
N ALA A 40 5.02 -0.31 -11.02
CA ALA A 40 4.13 0.76 -11.46
C ALA A 40 4.55 2.13 -10.92
N ILE A 41 5.02 2.21 -9.68
CA ILE A 41 5.58 3.43 -9.08
C ILE A 41 6.84 3.87 -9.85
N ASP A 42 7.77 2.94 -10.10
CA ASP A 42 9.03 3.23 -10.81
C ASP A 42 8.78 3.74 -12.25
N ASN A 43 7.76 3.20 -12.91
CA ASN A 43 7.40 3.59 -14.27
C ASN A 43 6.47 4.83 -14.30
N HIS A 44 6.27 5.51 -13.17
CA HIS A 44 5.38 6.67 -13.05
C HIS A 44 3.96 6.41 -13.58
N ARG A 45 3.48 5.16 -13.47
CA ARG A 45 2.13 4.78 -13.87
C ARG A 45 1.12 5.40 -12.91
N LYS A 46 -0.06 5.70 -13.43
CA LYS A 46 -1.13 6.24 -12.61
C LYS A 46 -1.73 5.13 -11.75
N ILE A 47 -1.58 5.25 -10.44
CA ILE A 47 -2.17 4.34 -9.46
C ILE A 47 -3.32 5.07 -8.78
N THR A 48 -4.52 4.50 -8.90
CA THR A 48 -5.70 4.98 -8.17
C THR A 48 -6.11 3.95 -7.13
N CYS A 49 -6.57 4.44 -5.97
CA CYS A 49 -6.92 3.62 -4.84
C CYS A 49 -8.24 4.07 -4.24
N ILE A 50 -9.15 3.12 -4.05
CA ILE A 50 -10.44 3.33 -3.38
C ILE A 50 -10.48 2.42 -2.17
N VAL A 51 -10.71 2.97 -0.98
CA VAL A 51 -10.99 2.17 0.22
C VAL A 51 -12.41 1.63 0.10
N THR A 52 -12.55 0.31 0.04
CA THR A 52 -13.85 -0.37 -0.12
C THR A 52 -14.44 -0.82 1.21
N ASN A 53 -13.61 -1.02 2.23
CA ASN A 53 -14.06 -1.31 3.59
C ASN A 53 -13.03 -0.80 4.61
N LYS A 54 -13.53 -0.33 5.76
CA LYS A 54 -12.75 -0.03 6.96
C LYS A 54 -13.42 -0.76 8.12
N GLU A 55 -12.82 -1.86 8.58
CA GLU A 55 -13.30 -2.63 9.72
C GLU A 55 -12.50 -2.22 10.96
N CYS A 56 -13.22 -1.82 12.01
CA CYS A 56 -12.66 -1.50 13.32
C CYS A 56 -13.38 -2.36 14.36
N GLU A 57 -13.19 -3.68 14.33
CA GLU A 57 -13.73 -4.55 15.39
C GLU A 57 -12.73 -4.69 16.54
N ASN A 58 -13.17 -4.27 17.73
CA ASN A 58 -12.64 -4.59 19.06
C ASN A 58 -11.11 -4.70 19.19
N ALA A 59 -10.50 -3.58 19.60
CA ALA A 59 -9.16 -3.48 20.21
C ALA A 59 -7.93 -3.80 19.34
N CYS A 60 -8.04 -3.96 18.02
CA CYS A 60 -6.85 -4.06 17.17
C CYS A 60 -6.94 -3.24 15.87
N GLU A 61 -5.77 -3.07 15.29
CA GLU A 61 -5.35 -2.21 14.17
C GLU A 61 -6.41 -2.03 13.06
N GLU A 62 -6.56 -0.81 12.55
CA GLU A 62 -7.52 -0.48 11.49
C GLU A 62 -7.30 -1.37 10.26
N CYS A 63 -8.21 -2.32 10.02
CA CYS A 63 -8.18 -3.17 8.84
C CYS A 63 -8.85 -2.45 7.67
N ILE A 64 -8.09 -2.16 6.62
CA ILE A 64 -8.60 -1.54 5.39
C ILE A 64 -8.58 -2.52 4.23
N LYS A 65 -9.69 -2.57 3.49
CA LYS A 65 -9.76 -3.22 2.18
C LYS A 65 -9.74 -2.14 1.12
N VAL A 66 -8.92 -2.33 0.10
CA VAL A 66 -8.72 -1.35 -0.97
C VAL A 66 -8.85 -2.01 -2.33
N LYS A 67 -9.38 -1.26 -3.30
CA LYS A 67 -9.30 -1.57 -4.72
C LYS A 67 -8.27 -0.66 -5.36
N LEU A 68 -7.23 -1.26 -5.92
CA LEU A 68 -6.18 -0.58 -6.67
C LEU A 68 -6.43 -0.75 -8.17
N ASN A 69 -6.23 0.33 -8.94
CA ASN A 69 -6.22 0.30 -10.39
C ASN A 69 -4.93 0.99 -10.88
N ILE A 70 -4.22 0.31 -11.79
CA ILE A 70 -2.94 0.73 -12.34
C ILE A 70 -3.12 0.86 -13.86
N ASP A 71 -3.00 2.09 -14.39
CA ASP A 71 -3.13 2.40 -15.83
C ASP A 71 -1.82 2.16 -16.59
#